data_AF-A0A7C1ZYH6-F1
#
_entry.id   AF-A0A7C1ZYH6-F1
#
_cell.length_a   1.000
_cell.length_b   1.000
_cell.length_c   1.000
_cell.angle_alpha   90.00
_cell.angle_beta   90.00
_cell.angle_gamma   90.00
#
_symmetry.space_group_name_H-M   'P 1'
#
loop_
_entity.id
_entity.type
_entity.pdbx_description
1 polymer ?
#
loop_
_entity_poly.entity_id
_entity_poly.type
_entity_poly.pdbx_seq_one_letter_code
_entity_poly.pdbx_strand_id
1 'polypeptide(L)'
;LQRIVEILMAIPRLALLMAVAYIIESYTKGDYWSVYLGIVGVLALVNWAPQARIVRGRVLALREEEYILAARAGGAGNLHIMLRHILPNLTGLLIVMATLALPDIIILESILSFLGLGVQEPWISWGLLLQQETIPNLAQFWWYLSPVFLLFLTITALSFLGDALRDLFDLKAQA
;
A
#
# COMPACT_ATOMS: atom_id res chain seq x y z
N LEU A 1 6.93 -20.02 1.98
CA LEU A 1 6.64 -18.59 1.73
C LEU A 1 5.54 -18.37 0.68
N GLN A 2 5.70 -18.87 -0.56
CA GLN A 2 4.72 -18.62 -1.64
C GLN A 2 3.31 -19.15 -1.33
N ARG A 3 3.20 -20.31 -0.68
CA ARG A 3 1.92 -20.85 -0.19
C ARG A 3 1.24 -19.98 0.88
N ILE A 4 2.01 -19.31 1.74
CA ILE A 4 1.46 -18.41 2.77
C ILE A 4 0.87 -17.16 2.09
N VAL A 5 1.57 -16.61 1.10
CA VAL A 5 1.10 -15.49 0.28
C VAL A 5 -0.20 -15.86 -0.44
N GLU A 6 -0.28 -17.05 -1.03
CA GLU A 6 -1.49 -17.53 -1.72
C GLU A 6 -2.69 -17.70 -0.78
N ILE A 7 -2.47 -18.27 0.41
CA ILE A 7 -3.51 -18.40 1.44
C ILE A 7 -4.01 -17.02 1.87
N LEU A 8 -3.10 -16.07 2.13
CA LEU A 8 -3.47 -14.72 2.54
C LEU A 8 -4.27 -14.00 1.45
N MET A 9 -3.89 -14.17 0.18
CA MET A 9 -4.59 -13.58 -0.96
C MET A 9 -5.94 -14.24 -1.27
N ALA A 10 -6.20 -15.45 -0.77
CA ALA A 10 -7.50 -16.12 -0.92
C ALA A 10 -8.58 -15.53 0.00
N ILE A 11 -8.18 -14.86 1.08
CA ILE A 11 -9.10 -14.20 2.00
C ILE A 11 -9.50 -12.83 1.42
N PRO A 12 -10.80 -12.48 1.39
CA PRO A 12 -11.23 -11.14 0.99
C PRO A 12 -10.53 -10.08 1.85
N ARG A 13 -9.75 -9.19 1.19
CA ARG A 13 -8.88 -8.23 1.89
C ARG A 13 -9.63 -7.38 2.91
N LEU A 14 -10.78 -6.83 2.53
CA LEU A 14 -11.59 -6.02 3.43
C LEU A 14 -12.07 -6.81 4.66
N ALA A 15 -12.50 -8.06 4.49
CA ALA A 15 -12.94 -8.90 5.61
C ALA A 15 -11.78 -9.19 6.59
N LEU A 16 -10.60 -9.46 6.06
CA LEU A 16 -9.38 -9.63 6.87
C LEU A 16 -9.03 -8.34 7.62
N LEU A 17 -9.05 -7.20 6.94
CA LEU A 17 -8.75 -5.89 7.55
C LEU A 17 -9.73 -5.56 8.67
N MET A 18 -11.04 -5.74 8.46
CA MET A 18 -12.05 -5.51 9.49
C MET A 18 -11.86 -6.41 10.70
N ALA A 19 -11.62 -7.71 10.48
CA ALA A 19 -11.41 -8.66 11.57
C ALA A 19 -10.21 -8.28 12.43
N VAL A 20 -9.07 -7.95 11.80
CA VAL A 20 -7.85 -7.60 12.55
C VAL A 20 -7.96 -6.21 13.18
N ALA A 21 -8.57 -5.24 12.50
CA ALA A 21 -8.80 -3.90 13.04
C ALA A 21 -9.69 -3.94 14.30
N TYR A 22 -10.78 -4.72 14.26
CA TYR A 22 -11.63 -4.94 15.43
C TYR A 22 -10.87 -5.58 16.60
N ILE A 23 -10.02 -6.57 16.32
CA ILE A 23 -9.15 -7.18 17.34
C ILE A 23 -8.24 -6.10 17.93
N ILE A 24 -7.52 -5.33 17.11
CA ILE A 24 -6.62 -4.27 17.56
C ILE A 24 -7.32 -3.28 18.47
N GLU A 25 -8.47 -2.77 18.04
CA GLU A 25 -9.28 -1.83 18.82
C GLU A 25 -9.65 -2.40 20.19
N SER A 26 -10.12 -3.66 20.23
CA SER A 26 -10.53 -4.33 21.47
C SER A 26 -9.39 -4.52 22.48
N TYR A 27 -8.17 -4.81 22.03
CA TYR A 27 -7.00 -4.96 22.91
C TYR A 27 -6.40 -3.64 23.35
N THR A 28 -6.49 -2.63 22.49
CA THR A 28 -5.81 -1.35 22.66
C THR A 28 -6.60 -0.37 23.54
N LYS A 29 -7.90 -0.62 23.75
CA LYS A 29 -8.80 0.20 24.58
C LYS A 29 -8.83 1.68 24.15
N GLY A 30 -8.65 1.96 22.86
CA GLY A 30 -8.73 3.31 22.32
C GLY A 30 -7.46 4.17 22.46
N ASP A 31 -6.30 3.61 22.83
CA ASP A 31 -5.04 4.35 22.68
C ASP A 31 -4.73 4.61 21.19
N TYR A 32 -4.69 5.88 20.81
CA TYR A 32 -4.58 6.30 19.42
C TYR A 32 -3.34 5.76 18.72
N TRP A 33 -2.17 5.84 19.36
CA TRP A 33 -0.92 5.47 18.71
C TRP A 33 -0.85 3.98 18.45
N SER A 34 -1.37 3.19 19.39
CA SER A 34 -1.46 1.74 19.26
C SER A 34 -2.50 1.33 18.20
N VAL A 35 -3.66 1.99 18.12
CA VAL A 35 -4.66 1.74 17.06
C VAL A 35 -4.10 2.13 15.69
N TYR A 36 -3.51 3.31 15.57
CA TYR A 36 -2.90 3.82 14.34
C TYR A 36 -1.77 2.91 13.84
N LEU A 37 -0.80 2.59 14.70
CA LEU A 37 0.30 1.67 14.36
C LEU A 37 -0.22 0.27 14.03
N GLY A 38 -1.27 -0.19 14.71
CA GLY A 38 -1.95 -1.43 14.42
C GLY A 38 -2.54 -1.44 13.01
N ILE A 39 -3.34 -0.43 12.65
CA ILE A 39 -3.97 -0.30 11.32
C ILE A 39 -2.89 -0.20 10.24
N VAL A 40 -1.87 0.65 10.42
CA VAL A 40 -0.74 0.79 9.49
C VAL A 40 -0.01 -0.53 9.33
N GLY A 41 0.27 -1.24 10.42
CA GLY A 41 0.92 -2.55 10.42
C GLY A 41 0.11 -3.59 9.65
N VAL A 42 -1.21 -3.64 9.87
CA VAL A 42 -2.10 -4.58 9.17
C VAL A 42 -2.21 -4.24 7.68
N LEU A 43 -2.40 -2.97 7.33
CA LEU A 43 -2.42 -2.55 5.93
C LEU A 43 -1.11 -2.90 5.22
N ALA A 44 0.03 -2.71 5.88
CA ALA A 44 1.33 -3.13 5.35
C ALA A 44 1.42 -4.66 5.20
N LEU A 45 0.99 -5.42 6.21
CA LEU A 45 1.00 -6.90 6.21
C LEU A 45 0.02 -7.53 5.22
N VAL A 46 -1.03 -6.85 4.81
CA VAL A 46 -1.94 -7.33 3.76
C VAL A 46 -1.42 -6.93 2.38
N ASN A 47 -0.90 -5.71 2.24
CA ASN A 47 -0.43 -5.21 0.95
C ASN A 47 0.95 -5.74 0.52
N TRP A 48 1.82 -6.19 1.44
CA TRP A 48 3.15 -6.68 1.05
C TRP A 48 3.11 -7.94 0.17
N ALA A 49 2.11 -8.80 0.36
CA ALA A 49 2.07 -10.13 -0.23
C ALA A 49 1.99 -10.11 -1.77
N PRO A 50 1.06 -9.36 -2.41
CA PRO A 50 1.05 -9.21 -3.87
C PRO A 50 2.32 -8.52 -4.39
N GLN A 51 2.83 -7.52 -3.67
CA GLN A 51 4.03 -6.76 -4.04
C GLN A 51 5.27 -7.66 -4.08
N ALA A 52 5.46 -8.49 -3.04
CA ALA A 52 6.56 -9.43 -2.92
C ALA A 52 6.60 -10.45 -4.07
N ARG A 53 5.42 -10.88 -4.57
CA ARG A 53 5.33 -11.79 -5.71
C ARG A 53 5.89 -11.15 -6.98
N ILE A 54 5.56 -9.88 -7.23
CA ILE A 54 6.02 -9.15 -8.41
C ILE A 54 7.52 -8.91 -8.34
N VAL A 55 8.01 -8.43 -7.19
CA VAL A 55 9.45 -8.21 -6.95
C VAL A 55 10.23 -9.51 -7.14
N ARG A 56 9.74 -10.64 -6.59
CA ARG A 56 10.39 -11.95 -6.78
C ARG A 56 10.46 -12.35 -8.25
N GLY A 57 9.40 -12.12 -9.02
CA GLY A 57 9.39 -12.38 -10.46
C GLY A 57 10.50 -11.61 -11.18
N ARG A 58 10.63 -10.31 -10.88
CA ARG A 58 11.68 -9.46 -11.48
C ARG A 58 13.08 -9.81 -11.01
N VAL A 59 13.26 -10.17 -9.73
CA VAL A 59 14.54 -10.66 -9.18
C VAL A 59 14.99 -11.94 -9.88
N LEU A 60 14.08 -12.88 -10.12
CA LEU A 60 14.39 -14.13 -10.83
C LEU A 60 14.83 -13.85 -12.26
N ALA A 61 14.12 -12.97 -12.98
CA ALA A 61 14.51 -12.55 -14.33
C ALA A 61 15.90 -11.88 -14.36
N LEU A 62 16.14 -10.91 -13.47
CA LEU A 62 17.44 -10.21 -13.40
C LEU A 62 18.59 -11.17 -13.06
N ARG A 63 18.34 -12.17 -12.23
CA ARG A 63 19.36 -13.15 -11.82
C ARG A 63 19.91 -13.97 -13.00
N GLU A 64 19.15 -14.12 -14.08
CA GLU A 64 19.53 -14.86 -15.28
C GLU A 64 20.24 -14.00 -16.33
N GLU A 65 20.38 -12.69 -16.09
CA GLU A 65 21.10 -11.76 -16.98
C GLU A 65 22.60 -12.06 -17.07
N GLU A 66 23.16 -11.91 -18.27
CA GLU A 66 24.55 -12.25 -18.59
C GLU A 66 25.56 -11.54 -17.68
N TYR A 67 25.34 -10.25 -17.39
CA TYR A 67 26.24 -9.47 -16.52
C TYR A 67 26.22 -9.96 -15.06
N ILE A 68 25.09 -10.50 -14.58
CA ILE A 68 25.01 -11.10 -13.24
C ILE A 68 25.71 -12.45 -13.22
N LEU A 69 25.53 -13.26 -14.27
CA LEU A 69 26.22 -14.54 -14.42
C LEU A 69 27.74 -14.34 -14.50
N ALA A 70 28.20 -13.34 -15.25
CA ALA A 70 29.61 -12.97 -15.34
C ALA A 70 30.18 -12.49 -13.98
N ALA A 71 29.46 -11.62 -13.26
CA ALA A 71 29.86 -11.18 -11.93
C ALA A 71 29.98 -12.36 -10.95
N ARG A 72 29.06 -13.32 -11.02
CA ARG A 72 29.10 -14.55 -10.21
C ARG A 72 30.28 -15.45 -10.58
N ALA A 73 30.55 -15.62 -11.88
CA ALA A 73 31.72 -16.38 -12.35
C ALA A 73 33.04 -15.74 -11.90
N GLY A 74 33.07 -14.41 -11.78
CA GLY A 74 34.18 -13.64 -11.20
C GLY A 74 34.30 -13.73 -9.67
N GLY A 75 33.47 -14.52 -8.98
CA GLY A 75 33.54 -14.73 -7.54
C GLY A 75 32.73 -13.74 -6.68
N ALA A 76 31.86 -12.91 -7.28
CA ALA A 76 31.02 -12.01 -6.50
C ALA A 76 30.02 -12.78 -5.62
N GLY A 77 29.99 -12.46 -4.32
CA GLY A 77 29.06 -13.06 -3.37
C GLY A 77 27.60 -12.62 -3.59
N ASN A 78 26.65 -13.42 -3.12
CA ASN A 78 25.20 -13.14 -3.27
C ASN A 78 24.78 -11.77 -2.73
N LEU A 79 25.33 -11.34 -1.59
CA LEU A 79 25.01 -10.03 -1.01
C LEU A 79 25.52 -8.88 -1.88
N HIS A 80 26.73 -9.03 -2.44
CA HIS A 80 27.29 -8.05 -3.38
C HIS A 80 26.41 -7.94 -4.63
N ILE A 81 26.02 -9.07 -5.22
CA ILE A 81 25.13 -9.09 -6.38
C ILE A 81 23.78 -8.46 -6.06
N MET A 82 23.20 -8.78 -4.90
CA MET A 82 21.93 -8.20 -4.48
C MET A 82 22.00 -6.68 -4.35
N LEU A 83 22.95 -6.15 -3.59
CA LEU A 83 23.01 -4.71 -3.30
C LEU A 83 23.57 -3.87 -4.45
N ARG A 84 24.49 -4.42 -5.26
CA ARG A 84 25.19 -3.68 -6.31
C ARG A 84 24.55 -3.82 -7.69
N HIS A 85 23.87 -4.93 -7.95
CA HIS A 85 23.29 -5.22 -9.28
C HIS A 85 21.77 -5.33 -9.24
N ILE A 86 21.19 -6.13 -8.34
CA ILE A 86 19.74 -6.39 -8.36
C ILE A 86 18.95 -5.20 -7.80
N LEU A 87 19.26 -4.76 -6.57
CA LEU A 87 18.53 -3.70 -5.88
C LEU A 87 18.50 -2.40 -6.70
N PRO A 88 19.63 -1.89 -7.24
CA PRO A 88 19.64 -0.67 -8.04
C PRO A 88 18.75 -0.78 -9.30
N ASN A 89 18.78 -1.92 -9.99
CA ASN A 89 17.93 -2.17 -11.16
C ASN A 89 16.44 -2.26 -10.82
N LEU A 90 16.08 -2.60 -9.59
CA LEU A 90 14.69 -2.65 -9.13
C LEU A 90 14.18 -1.34 -8.56
N THR A 91 15.04 -0.35 -8.29
CA THR A 91 14.64 0.90 -7.62
C THR A 91 13.47 1.60 -8.33
N GLY A 92 13.53 1.73 -9.65
CA GLY A 92 12.45 2.34 -10.44
C GLY A 92 11.12 1.59 -10.25
N LEU A 93 11.15 0.26 -10.37
CA LEU A 93 9.98 -0.58 -10.11
C LEU A 93 9.45 -0.40 -8.69
N LEU A 94 10.33 -0.43 -7.67
CA LEU A 94 9.93 -0.29 -6.27
C LEU A 94 9.29 1.07 -5.97
N ILE A 95 9.83 2.15 -6.54
CA ILE A 95 9.28 3.51 -6.39
C ILE A 95 7.88 3.56 -7.02
N VAL A 96 7.73 3.09 -8.25
CA VAL A 96 6.43 3.07 -8.95
C VAL A 96 5.40 2.26 -8.17
N MET A 97 5.78 1.06 -7.72
CA MET A 97 4.91 0.19 -6.93
C MET A 97 4.49 0.84 -5.61
N ALA A 98 5.41 1.52 -4.93
CA ALA A 98 5.12 2.23 -3.68
C ALA A 98 4.15 3.40 -3.92
N THR A 99 4.36 4.19 -4.97
CA THR A 99 3.48 5.32 -5.29
C THR A 99 2.07 4.86 -5.67
N LEU A 100 1.95 3.83 -6.50
CA LEU A 100 0.65 3.28 -6.92
C LEU A 100 -0.08 2.52 -5.79
N ALA A 101 0.60 2.16 -4.71
CA ALA A 101 -0.04 1.55 -3.54
C ALA A 101 -0.72 2.58 -2.62
N LEU A 102 -0.27 3.84 -2.63
CA LEU A 102 -0.80 4.88 -1.73
C LEU A 102 -2.31 5.13 -1.90
N PRO A 103 -2.86 5.27 -3.13
CA PRO A 103 -4.29 5.50 -3.31
C PRO A 103 -5.15 4.35 -2.73
N ASP A 104 -4.73 3.10 -2.95
CA ASP A 104 -5.41 1.91 -2.42
C ASP A 104 -5.41 1.91 -0.88
N ILE A 105 -4.27 2.22 -0.26
CA ILE A 105 -4.13 2.30 1.20
C ILE A 105 -5.04 3.40 1.79
N ILE A 106 -5.11 4.58 1.17
CA ILE A 106 -5.96 5.69 1.61
C ILE A 106 -7.43 5.29 1.57
N ILE A 107 -7.88 4.61 0.51
CA ILE A 107 -9.25 4.11 0.40
C ILE A 107 -9.55 3.10 1.50
N LEU A 108 -8.66 2.14 1.72
CA LEU A 108 -8.84 1.09 2.73
C LEU A 108 -8.89 1.67 4.14
N GLU A 109 -8.00 2.60 4.48
CA GLU A 109 -8.03 3.30 5.77
C GLU A 109 -9.31 4.10 5.94
N SER A 110 -9.74 4.83 4.90
CA SER A 110 -10.98 5.61 4.94
C SER A 110 -12.21 4.73 5.15
N ILE A 111 -12.26 3.55 4.52
CA ILE A 111 -13.33 2.57 4.74
C ILE A 111 -13.32 2.08 6.20
N LEU A 112 -12.15 1.72 6.74
CA LEU A 112 -12.06 1.26 8.13
C LEU A 112 -12.48 2.34 9.13
N SER A 113 -12.01 3.57 8.93
CA SER A 113 -12.40 4.74 9.73
C SER A 113 -13.89 5.04 9.61
N PHE A 114 -14.46 4.95 8.41
CA PHE A 114 -15.91 5.10 8.22
C PHE A 114 -16.72 4.03 8.96
N LEU A 115 -16.22 2.80 9.00
CA LEU A 115 -16.82 1.69 9.74
C LEU A 115 -16.58 1.75 11.26
N GLY A 116 -15.86 2.76 11.75
CA GLY A 116 -15.53 2.93 13.17
C GLY A 116 -14.37 2.06 13.67
N LEU A 117 -13.75 1.27 12.78
CA LEU A 117 -12.62 0.39 13.10
C LEU A 117 -11.25 1.06 12.86
N GLY A 118 -11.27 2.35 12.52
CA GLY A 118 -10.11 3.11 12.12
C GLY A 118 -9.69 4.16 13.14
N VAL A 119 -9.34 5.35 12.64
CA VAL A 119 -9.10 6.54 13.46
C VAL A 119 -10.42 6.99 14.07
N GLN A 120 -10.45 7.14 15.39
CA GLN A 120 -11.61 7.60 16.16
C GLN A 120 -11.38 9.00 16.75
N GLU A 121 -12.46 9.64 17.20
CA GLU A 121 -12.37 10.90 17.95
C GLU A 121 -11.41 10.77 19.15
N PRO A 122 -10.59 11.79 19.47
CA PRO A 122 -10.61 13.19 19.00
C PRO A 122 -9.80 13.47 17.72
N TRP A 123 -9.31 12.43 17.03
CA TRP A 123 -8.48 12.58 15.84
C TRP A 123 -9.33 12.75 14.58
N ILE A 124 -8.70 13.13 13.47
CA ILE A 124 -9.40 13.39 12.21
C ILE A 124 -8.85 12.47 11.13
N SER A 125 -9.74 11.74 10.47
CA SER A 125 -9.48 11.04 9.23
C SER A 125 -10.58 11.34 8.23
N TRP A 126 -10.30 11.09 6.96
CA TRP A 126 -11.25 11.33 5.88
C TRP A 126 -12.49 10.45 6.01
N GLY A 127 -12.31 9.18 6.40
CA GLY A 127 -13.40 8.26 6.69
C GLY A 127 -14.25 8.69 7.88
N LEU A 128 -13.62 9.18 8.95
CA LEU A 128 -14.31 9.66 10.15
C LEU A 128 -15.14 10.91 9.88
N LEU A 129 -14.62 11.85 9.09
CA LEU A 129 -15.38 13.04 8.67
C LEU A 129 -16.66 12.67 7.92
N LEU A 130 -16.65 11.58 7.15
CA LEU A 130 -17.84 11.07 6.47
C LEU A 130 -18.77 10.32 7.42
N GLN A 131 -18.22 9.62 8.41
CA GLN A 131 -19.00 8.88 9.41
C GLN A 131 -19.85 9.79 10.29
N GLN A 132 -19.32 10.97 10.62
CA GLN A 132 -19.97 11.94 11.51
C GLN A 132 -21.19 12.63 10.87
N GLU A 133 -21.32 12.58 9.55
CA GLU A 133 -22.40 13.24 8.83
C GLU A 133 -23.67 12.39 8.73
N THR A 134 -24.82 13.04 8.88
CA THR A 134 -26.12 12.38 8.79
C THR A 134 -26.78 12.62 7.42
N ILE A 135 -27.58 11.65 6.96
CA ILE A 135 -28.30 11.75 5.67
C ILE A 135 -29.13 13.05 5.55
N PRO A 136 -29.86 13.52 6.59
CA PRO A 136 -30.58 14.79 6.51
C PRO A 136 -29.67 16.01 6.29
N ASN A 137 -28.50 16.06 6.95
CA ASN A 137 -27.53 17.15 6.78
C ASN A 137 -27.00 17.18 5.34
N LEU A 138 -26.68 16.02 4.79
CA LEU A 138 -26.20 15.88 3.41
C LEU A 138 -27.25 16.32 2.38
N ALA A 139 -28.53 16.02 2.64
CA ALA A 139 -29.63 16.41 1.76
C ALA A 139 -29.89 17.92 1.79
N GLN A 140 -29.68 18.56 2.95
CA GLN A 140 -29.89 20.00 3.11
C GLN A 140 -28.68 20.83 2.62
N PHE A 141 -27.47 20.31 2.83
CA PHE A 141 -26.23 21.05 2.68
C PHE A 141 -25.17 20.19 1.98
N TRP A 142 -25.17 20.24 0.65
CA TRP A 142 -24.28 19.45 -0.21
C TRP A 142 -22.77 19.63 0.07
N TRP A 143 -22.34 20.75 0.69
CA TRP A 143 -20.93 21.00 1.01
C TRP A 143 -20.36 20.10 2.12
N TYR A 144 -21.20 19.40 2.89
CA TYR A 144 -20.73 18.35 3.82
C TYR A 144 -20.11 17.15 3.09
N LEU A 145 -20.32 17.01 1.77
CA LEU A 145 -19.60 16.04 0.92
C LEU A 145 -18.19 16.51 0.51
N SER A 146 -17.72 17.66 1.00
CA SER A 146 -16.38 18.16 0.69
C SER A 146 -15.24 17.18 1.01
N PRO A 147 -15.28 16.33 2.07
CA PRO A 147 -14.24 15.33 2.29
C PRO A 147 -14.23 14.26 1.18
N VAL A 148 -15.39 13.87 0.63
CA VAL A 148 -15.44 12.91 -0.50
C VAL A 148 -14.75 13.49 -1.72
N PHE A 149 -15.05 14.75 -2.05
CA PHE A 149 -14.49 15.41 -3.23
C PHE A 149 -12.97 15.59 -3.13
N LEU A 150 -12.51 16.04 -1.97
CA LEU A 150 -11.08 16.19 -1.72
C LEU A 150 -10.37 14.81 -1.71
N LEU A 151 -11.05 13.72 -1.30
CA LEU A 151 -10.49 12.37 -1.24
C LEU A 151 -10.34 11.82 -2.65
N PHE A 152 -11.36 12.05 -3.48
CA PHE A 152 -11.32 11.76 -4.90
C PHE A 152 -10.16 12.49 -5.60
N LEU A 153 -9.99 13.79 -5.34
CA LEU A 153 -8.93 14.59 -5.94
C LEU A 153 -7.55 14.09 -5.53
N THR A 154 -7.33 13.84 -4.24
CA THR A 154 -6.04 13.33 -3.73
C THR A 154 -5.68 11.97 -4.30
N ILE A 155 -6.62 11.01 -4.31
CA ILE A 155 -6.42 9.68 -4.89
C ILE A 155 -6.09 9.80 -6.38
N THR A 156 -6.83 10.62 -7.13
CA THR A 156 -6.60 10.80 -8.57
C THR A 156 -5.23 11.43 -8.84
N ALA A 157 -4.86 12.46 -8.08
CA ALA A 157 -3.57 13.11 -8.20
C ALA A 157 -2.41 12.14 -7.91
N LEU A 158 -2.53 11.31 -6.87
CA LEU A 158 -1.53 10.30 -6.52
C LEU A 158 -1.44 9.19 -7.56
N SER A 159 -2.57 8.73 -8.11
CA SER A 159 -2.60 7.75 -9.20
C SER A 159 -1.88 8.27 -10.45
N PHE A 160 -2.21 9.49 -10.89
CA PHE A 160 -1.54 10.13 -12.02
C PHE A 160 -0.06 10.36 -11.77
N LEU A 161 0.34 10.72 -10.54
CA LEU A 161 1.75 10.81 -10.18
C LEU A 161 2.46 9.45 -10.31
N GLY A 162 1.83 8.37 -9.86
CA GLY A 162 2.36 7.01 -9.99
C GLY A 162 2.52 6.57 -11.44
N ASP A 163 1.52 6.86 -12.27
CA ASP A 163 1.57 6.58 -13.71
C ASP A 163 2.66 7.40 -14.41
N ALA A 164 2.78 8.69 -14.10
CA ALA A 164 3.84 9.54 -14.65
C ALA A 164 5.25 9.03 -14.26
N LEU A 165 5.43 8.60 -13.00
CA LEU A 165 6.69 7.99 -12.57
C LEU A 165 6.97 6.69 -13.34
N ARG A 166 5.95 5.86 -13.54
CA ARG A 166 6.07 4.63 -14.32
C ARG A 166 6.56 4.91 -15.72
N ASP A 167 5.94 5.86 -16.42
CA ASP A 167 6.32 6.23 -17.78
C ASP A 167 7.76 6.73 -17.85
N LEU A 168 8.20 7.53 -16.86
CA LEU A 168 9.58 8.02 -16.78
C LEU A 168 10.61 6.89 -16.60
N PHE A 169 10.29 5.87 -15.80
CA PHE A 169 11.19 4.73 -15.58
C PHE A 169 11.15 3.74 -16.75
N ASP A 170 10.01 3.57 -17.42
CA ASP A 170 9.89 2.72 -18.61
C ASP A 170 10.68 3.31 -19.80
N LEU A 171 10.66 4.64 -19.99
CA LEU A 171 11.49 5.33 -20.99
C LEU A 171 12.99 5.12 -20.77
N LYS A 172 13.45 5.12 -19.52
CA LYS A 172 14.86 4.86 -19.17
C LYS A 172 15.29 3.41 -19.39
N ALA A 173 14.35 2.46 -19.40
CA ALA A 173 14.68 1.06 -19.65
C ALA A 173 14.87 0.75 -21.15
N GLN A 174 14.40 1.64 -22.05
CA GLN A 174 14.48 1.46 -23.50
C GLN A 174 15.63 2.25 -24.18
N ALA A 175 16.22 3.23 -23.48
CA ALA A 175 17.31 4.07 -23.97
C ALA A 175 18.69 3.53 -23.54
#